data_AF-A0A369B3I7-F1
#
_entry.id   AF-A0A369B3I7-F1
#
_cell.length_a   1.000
_cell.length_b   1.000
_cell.length_c   1.000
_cell.angle_alpha   90.00
_cell.angle_beta   90.00
_cell.angle_gamma   90.00
#
_symmetry.space_group_name_H-M   'P 1'
#
loop_
_entity.id
_entity.type
_entity.pdbx_description
1 polymer ?
#
loop_
_entity_poly.entity_id
_entity_poly.type
_entity_poly.pdbx_seq_one_letter_code
_entity_poly.pdbx_strand_id
1 'polypeptide(L)'
;MPSQKFMLVLFLLVVLPLVIIFANHDVFFTFVSIIIVADSFKFIAFIFLGNANDPEENKASDKNNMSEKRDLSDNDSLDFKRFDIGIHITRNLIVILFYIYCSLYINLFILKILTALIILYLIYGINVIIASRSLISFKKNVKLDTAAKFAVRIISIFIIAAVAYNKFVKNVL
;
A
#
# COMPACT_ATOMS: atom_id res chain seq x y z
N MET A 1 -27.98 -14.30 6.27
CA MET A 1 -26.84 -14.29 5.32
C MET A 1 -25.76 -13.19 5.54
N PRO A 2 -25.57 -12.54 6.71
CA PRO A 2 -24.44 -11.63 6.94
C PRO A 2 -23.15 -12.34 7.42
N SER A 3 -23.25 -13.52 8.02
CA SER A 3 -22.13 -14.28 8.60
C SER A 3 -21.15 -14.84 7.55
N GLN A 4 -21.64 -15.30 6.40
CA GLN A 4 -20.79 -15.79 5.30
C GLN A 4 -19.96 -14.67 4.67
N LYS A 5 -20.54 -13.47 4.50
CA LYS A 5 -19.81 -12.30 3.99
C LYS A 5 -18.72 -11.83 4.95
N PHE A 6 -19.01 -11.82 6.26
CA PHE A 6 -18.02 -11.50 7.30
C PHE A 6 -16.87 -12.51 7.32
N MET A 7 -17.19 -13.81 7.21
CA MET A 7 -16.19 -14.87 7.17
C MET A 7 -15.29 -14.78 5.92
N LEU A 8 -15.85 -14.38 4.77
CA LEU A 8 -15.10 -14.15 3.53
C LEU A 8 -14.17 -12.94 3.66
N VAL A 9 -14.62 -11.84 4.28
CA VAL A 9 -13.78 -10.67 4.56
C VAL A 9 -12.64 -11.04 5.51
N LEU A 10 -12.92 -11.79 6.57
CA LEU A 10 -11.90 -12.24 7.51
C LEU A 10 -10.87 -13.17 6.85
N PHE A 11 -11.33 -14.07 5.97
CA PHE A 11 -10.48 -14.92 5.16
C PHE A 11 -9.59 -14.11 4.21
N LEU A 12 -10.16 -13.14 3.49
CA LEU A 12 -9.42 -12.25 2.60
C LEU A 12 -8.40 -11.37 3.36
N LEU A 13 -8.77 -10.89 4.55
CA LEU A 13 -7.97 -9.96 5.36
C LEU A 13 -6.79 -10.65 6.04
N VAL A 14 -6.97 -11.88 6.52
CA VAL A 14 -5.99 -12.56 7.39
C VAL A 14 -5.40 -13.79 6.72
N VAL A 15 -6.23 -14.65 6.13
CA VAL A 15 -5.79 -15.95 5.60
C VAL A 15 -5.09 -15.78 4.26
N LEU A 16 -5.60 -14.91 3.37
CA LEU A 16 -5.00 -14.71 2.04
C LEU A 16 -3.54 -14.20 2.12
N PRO A 17 -3.19 -13.15 2.90
CA PRO A 17 -1.80 -12.69 3.01
C PRO A 17 -0.88 -13.76 3.59
N LEU A 18 -1.36 -14.54 4.56
CA LEU A 18 -0.62 -15.64 5.17
C LEU A 18 -0.35 -16.77 4.17
N VAL A 19 -1.38 -17.24 3.46
CA VAL A 19 -1.26 -18.34 2.50
C VAL A 19 -0.32 -17.99 1.36
N ILE A 20 -0.35 -16.75 0.87
CA ILE A 20 0.53 -16.31 -0.22
C ILE A 20 2.03 -16.39 0.18
N ILE A 21 2.36 -16.10 1.44
CA ILE A 21 3.76 -16.18 1.93
C ILE A 21 4.23 -17.62 2.05
N PHE A 22 3.36 -18.50 2.55
CA PHE A 22 3.70 -19.91 2.75
C PHE A 22 3.71 -20.73 1.46
N ALA A 23 2.99 -20.29 0.41
CA ALA A 23 2.93 -21.02 -0.85
C ALA A 23 4.28 -21.02 -1.59
N ASN A 24 4.82 -19.84 -1.87
CA ASN A 24 6.16 -19.68 -2.43
C ASN A 24 6.66 -18.24 -2.21
N HIS A 25 7.56 -18.08 -1.25
CA HIS A 25 8.12 -16.79 -0.86
C HIS A 25 8.88 -16.04 -1.98
N ASP A 26 9.40 -16.74 -3.00
CA ASP A 26 10.08 -16.13 -4.15
C ASP A 26 9.07 -15.55 -5.13
N VAL A 27 8.03 -16.33 -5.42
CA VAL A 27 6.91 -15.90 -6.27
C VAL A 27 6.18 -14.72 -5.61
N PHE A 28 5.92 -14.81 -4.30
CA PHE A 28 5.34 -13.70 -3.53
C PHE A 28 6.17 -12.42 -3.66
N PHE A 29 7.48 -12.52 -3.42
CA PHE A 29 8.38 -11.37 -3.53
C PHE A 29 8.35 -10.75 -4.94
N THR A 30 8.46 -11.58 -5.98
CA THR A 30 8.46 -11.13 -7.38
C THR A 30 7.16 -10.43 -7.74
N PHE A 31 6.00 -11.01 -7.45
CA PHE A 31 4.71 -10.39 -7.80
C PHE A 31 4.48 -9.08 -7.05
N VAL A 32 4.69 -9.07 -5.73
CA VAL A 32 4.43 -7.87 -4.92
C VAL A 32 5.42 -6.77 -5.22
N SER A 33 6.70 -7.09 -5.46
CA SER A 33 7.70 -6.11 -5.87
C SER A 33 7.34 -5.45 -7.21
N ILE A 34 6.95 -6.23 -8.22
CA ILE A 34 6.51 -5.70 -9.52
C ILE A 34 5.32 -4.76 -9.36
N ILE A 35 4.31 -5.15 -8.58
CA ILE A 35 3.13 -4.32 -8.33
C ILE A 35 3.52 -2.99 -7.67
N ILE A 36 4.35 -3.03 -6.61
CA ILE A 36 4.78 -1.83 -5.89
C ILE A 36 5.64 -0.92 -6.79
N VAL A 37 6.56 -1.50 -7.58
CA VAL A 37 7.42 -0.76 -8.48
C VAL A 37 6.61 -0.10 -9.60
N ALA A 38 5.68 -0.84 -10.22
CA ALA A 38 4.80 -0.30 -11.26
C ALA A 38 3.92 0.85 -10.74
N ASP A 39 3.31 0.69 -9.57
CA ASP A 39 2.52 1.73 -8.91
C ASP A 39 3.38 2.96 -8.55
N SER A 40 4.62 2.73 -8.11
CA SER A 40 5.58 3.80 -7.80
C SER A 40 5.99 4.57 -9.05
N PHE A 41 6.29 3.88 -10.16
CA PHE A 41 6.60 4.52 -11.44
C PHE A 41 5.42 5.31 -11.98
N LYS A 42 4.20 4.76 -11.92
CA LYS A 42 2.99 5.46 -12.33
C LYS A 42 2.81 6.78 -11.57
N PHE A 43 3.02 6.75 -10.25
CA PHE A 43 2.93 7.95 -9.41
C PHE A 43 4.05 8.96 -9.71
N ILE A 44 5.29 8.51 -9.85
CA ILE A 44 6.43 9.38 -10.18
C ILE A 44 6.22 10.03 -11.55
N ALA A 45 5.81 9.25 -12.56
CA ALA A 45 5.49 9.75 -13.89
C ALA A 45 4.37 10.80 -13.85
N PHE A 46 3.32 10.56 -13.07
CA PHE A 46 2.23 11.51 -12.86
C PHE A 46 2.73 12.85 -12.28
N ILE A 47 3.63 12.81 -11.29
CA ILE A 47 4.22 14.02 -10.71
C ILE A 47 5.10 14.77 -11.73
N PHE A 48 5.88 14.04 -12.54
CA PHE A 48 6.80 14.62 -13.51
C PHE A 48 6.11 15.18 -14.77
N LEU A 49 5.02 14.57 -15.24
CA LEU A 49 4.29 15.02 -16.44
C LEU A 49 3.47 16.30 -16.24
N GLY A 50 3.62 17.00 -15.11
CA GLY A 50 3.07 18.34 -14.90
C GLY A 50 1.65 18.38 -14.35
N ASN A 51 1.05 17.23 -14.05
CA ASN A 51 -0.29 17.15 -13.48
C ASN A 51 -0.32 17.29 -11.94
N ALA A 52 0.84 17.56 -11.34
CA ALA A 52 1.01 17.72 -9.90
C ALA A 52 0.38 19.01 -9.33
N ASN A 53 0.05 19.98 -10.19
CA ASN A 53 -0.49 21.29 -9.77
C ASN A 53 -2.00 21.30 -9.60
N ASP A 54 -2.71 20.26 -10.00
CA ASP A 54 -4.16 20.17 -9.79
C ASP A 54 -4.46 19.40 -8.49
N PRO A 55 -4.94 20.07 -7.42
CA PRO A 55 -5.28 19.42 -6.16
C PRO A 55 -6.45 18.44 -6.28
N GLU A 56 -7.23 18.49 -7.38
CA GLU A 56 -8.28 17.51 -7.65
C GLU A 56 -7.75 16.20 -8.23
N GLU A 57 -6.60 16.22 -8.91
CA GLU A 57 -6.05 15.04 -9.56
C GLU A 57 -5.02 14.27 -8.71
N ASN A 58 -4.36 14.96 -7.78
CA ASN A 58 -3.69 14.28 -6.66
C ASN A 58 -4.69 13.54 -5.76
N LYS A 59 -5.90 14.09 -5.60
CA LYS A 59 -7.01 13.31 -5.06
C LYS A 59 -7.37 12.19 -6.03
N ALA A 60 -7.35 12.37 -7.36
CA ALA A 60 -7.57 11.32 -8.39
C ALA A 60 -6.61 10.13 -8.32
N SER A 61 -5.37 10.25 -7.83
CA SER A 61 -4.48 9.07 -7.68
C SER A 61 -4.79 8.23 -6.43
N ASP A 62 -5.19 8.86 -5.32
CA ASP A 62 -5.77 8.15 -4.16
C ASP A 62 -7.22 7.71 -4.44
N LYS A 63 -7.96 8.51 -5.22
CA LYS A 63 -9.30 8.23 -5.75
C LYS A 63 -9.25 7.16 -6.85
N ASN A 64 -8.21 6.93 -7.63
CA ASN A 64 -8.19 5.79 -8.55
C ASN A 64 -8.04 4.48 -7.78
N ASN A 65 -7.54 4.54 -6.54
CA ASN A 65 -7.61 3.44 -5.59
C ASN A 65 -8.92 3.43 -4.76
N MET A 66 -9.79 4.44 -4.88
CA MET A 66 -10.94 4.68 -3.98
C MET A 66 -12.25 5.10 -4.70
N SER A 67 -12.29 5.31 -6.01
CA SER A 67 -13.36 6.01 -6.78
C SER A 67 -13.77 5.34 -8.08
N GLU A 68 -12.98 4.42 -8.66
CA GLU A 68 -13.45 3.71 -9.86
C GLU A 68 -14.68 2.82 -9.57
N LYS A 69 -15.14 2.75 -8.30
CA LYS A 69 -16.40 2.13 -7.87
C LYS A 69 -17.35 3.04 -7.09
N ARG A 70 -17.06 4.34 -6.95
CA ARG A 70 -17.93 5.25 -6.18
C ARG A 70 -19.21 5.66 -6.92
N ASP A 71 -19.23 5.56 -8.25
CA ASP A 71 -20.36 6.05 -9.05
C ASP A 71 -21.42 4.97 -9.38
N LEU A 72 -21.30 3.75 -8.83
CA LEU A 72 -22.22 2.64 -9.11
C LEU A 72 -23.12 2.23 -7.94
N SER A 73 -23.13 2.93 -6.81
CA SER A 73 -23.86 2.43 -5.64
C SER A 73 -24.40 3.51 -4.70
N ASP A 74 -25.21 4.41 -5.25
CA ASP A 74 -26.01 5.33 -4.43
C ASP A 74 -27.26 4.68 -3.81
N ASN A 75 -27.54 3.39 -4.08
CA ASN A 75 -28.78 2.74 -3.64
C ASN A 75 -28.65 1.52 -2.71
N ASP A 76 -27.44 1.11 -2.27
CA ASP A 76 -27.23 -0.04 -1.34
C ASP A 76 -26.20 0.27 -0.20
N SER A 77 -26.37 1.42 0.45
CA SER A 77 -25.28 2.29 0.92
C SER A 77 -24.51 1.93 2.22
N LEU A 78 -24.77 0.81 2.91
CA LEU A 78 -24.14 0.53 4.23
C LEU A 78 -23.11 -0.62 4.25
N ASP A 79 -23.27 -1.66 3.43
CA ASP A 79 -22.38 -2.83 3.44
C ASP A 79 -21.20 -2.71 2.45
N PHE A 80 -21.42 -2.14 1.26
CA PHE A 80 -20.36 -1.99 0.25
C PHE A 80 -19.23 -1.05 0.71
N LYS A 81 -19.59 0.03 1.41
CA LYS A 81 -18.61 0.98 1.94
C LYS A 81 -17.68 0.35 2.99
N ARG A 82 -18.18 -0.61 3.78
CA ARG A 82 -17.37 -1.35 4.78
C ARG A 82 -16.45 -2.35 4.11
N PHE A 83 -16.93 -2.98 3.04
CA PHE A 83 -16.15 -3.92 2.24
C PHE A 83 -14.97 -3.25 1.53
N ASP A 84 -15.20 -2.07 0.95
CA ASP A 84 -14.16 -1.28 0.28
C ASP A 84 -13.03 -0.86 1.24
N ILE A 85 -13.40 -0.38 2.43
CA ILE A 85 -12.43 -0.09 3.51
C ILE A 85 -11.66 -1.35 3.91
N GLY A 86 -12.34 -2.50 4.04
CA GLY A 86 -11.72 -3.78 4.35
C GLY A 86 -10.66 -4.16 3.31
N ILE A 87 -10.98 -4.09 2.02
CA ILE A 87 -10.04 -4.35 0.92
C ILE A 87 -8.84 -3.41 1.00
N HIS A 88 -9.07 -2.12 1.23
CA HIS A 88 -7.99 -1.14 1.34
C HIS A 88 -7.04 -1.46 2.50
N ILE A 89 -7.59 -1.84 3.67
CA ILE A 89 -6.80 -2.25 4.83
C ILE A 89 -6.02 -3.54 4.50
N THR A 90 -6.66 -4.54 3.90
CA THR A 90 -5.99 -5.79 3.45
C THR A 90 -4.81 -5.50 2.53
N ARG A 91 -5.00 -4.62 1.54
CA ARG A 91 -3.94 -4.25 0.60
C ARG A 91 -2.75 -3.63 1.34
N ASN A 92 -2.99 -2.68 2.24
CA ASN A 92 -1.92 -2.09 3.03
C ASN A 92 -1.25 -3.12 3.95
N LEU A 93 -2.00 -4.07 4.51
CA LEU A 93 -1.46 -5.15 5.34
C LEU A 93 -0.51 -6.05 4.54
N ILE A 94 -0.89 -6.44 3.31
CA ILE A 94 -0.03 -7.21 2.40
C ILE A 94 1.28 -6.46 2.13
N VAL A 95 1.19 -5.14 1.87
CA VAL A 95 2.36 -4.30 1.61
C VAL A 95 3.24 -4.18 2.86
N ILE A 96 2.65 -3.99 4.05
CA ILE A 96 3.38 -3.99 5.33
C ILE A 96 4.13 -5.32 5.51
N LEU A 97 3.45 -6.44 5.29
CA LEU A 97 4.01 -7.77 5.44
C LEU A 97 5.16 -8.03 4.45
N PHE A 98 5.04 -7.49 3.24
CA PHE A 98 6.13 -7.47 2.27
C PHE A 98 7.34 -6.66 2.74
N TYR A 99 7.17 -5.49 3.35
CA TYR A 99 8.31 -4.73 3.89
C TYR A 99 8.95 -5.40 5.12
N ILE A 100 8.16 -6.07 5.96
CA ILE A 100 8.69 -6.92 7.04
C ILE A 100 9.57 -8.02 6.44
N TYR A 101 9.08 -8.70 5.40
CA TYR A 101 9.85 -9.69 4.65
C TYR A 101 11.15 -9.10 4.09
N CYS A 102 11.09 -7.96 3.40
CA CYS A 102 12.26 -7.24 2.88
C CYS A 102 13.28 -6.94 3.99
N SER A 103 12.84 -6.54 5.18
CA SER A 103 13.72 -6.24 6.31
C SER A 103 14.57 -7.42 6.78
N LEU A 104 14.16 -8.67 6.50
CA LEU A 104 14.93 -9.87 6.84
C LEU A 104 16.14 -10.07 5.91
N TYR A 105 16.05 -9.59 4.66
CA TYR A 105 17.09 -9.74 3.63
C TYR A 105 18.00 -8.51 3.48
N ILE A 106 17.71 -7.44 4.23
CA ILE A 106 18.53 -6.24 4.28
C ILE A 106 19.62 -6.42 5.33
N ASN A 107 20.89 -6.31 4.92
CA ASN A 107 22.02 -6.34 5.86
C ASN A 107 22.39 -4.94 6.37
N LEU A 108 22.18 -3.90 5.55
CA LEU A 108 22.55 -2.52 5.90
C LEU A 108 21.55 -1.92 6.90
N PHE A 109 22.06 -1.46 8.04
CA PHE A 109 21.26 -0.86 9.11
C PHE A 109 20.41 0.34 8.64
N ILE A 110 20.98 1.18 7.77
CA ILE A 110 20.29 2.35 7.19
C ILE A 110 19.02 1.94 6.43
N LEU A 111 19.11 0.88 5.62
CA LEU A 111 17.96 0.37 4.85
C LEU A 111 16.87 -0.23 5.75
N LYS A 112 17.25 -0.82 6.90
CA LYS A 112 16.27 -1.30 7.89
C LYS A 112 15.49 -0.16 8.52
N ILE A 113 16.16 0.95 8.87
CA ILE A 113 15.50 2.15 9.39
C ILE A 113 14.51 2.71 8.36
N LEU A 114 14.94 2.81 7.10
CA LEU A 114 14.11 3.31 6.00
C LEU A 114 12.87 2.43 5.79
N THR A 115 13.05 1.11 5.88
CA THR A 115 11.95 0.13 5.81
C THR A 115 10.97 0.30 6.97
N ALA A 116 11.47 0.49 8.20
CA ALA A 116 10.64 0.74 9.37
C ALA A 116 9.82 2.04 9.25
N LEU A 117 10.41 3.09 8.67
CA LEU A 117 9.73 4.37 8.43
C LEU A 117 8.57 4.18 7.43
N ILE A 118 8.78 3.41 6.36
CA ILE A 118 7.70 3.07 5.41
C ILE A 118 6.58 2.31 6.10
N ILE A 119 6.90 1.30 6.91
CA ILE A 119 5.89 0.54 7.66
C ILE A 119 5.08 1.48 8.56
N LEU A 120 5.75 2.37 9.28
CA LEU A 120 5.08 3.37 10.14
C LEU A 120 4.18 4.30 9.33
N TYR A 121 4.62 4.75 8.16
CA TYR A 121 3.82 5.57 7.23
C TYR A 121 2.56 4.83 6.77
N LEU A 122 2.65 3.54 6.44
CA LEU A 122 1.49 2.73 6.06
C LEU A 122 0.51 2.53 7.22
N ILE A 123 1.02 2.27 8.43
CA ILE A 123 0.21 2.14 9.65
C ILE A 123 -0.52 3.46 9.95
N TYR A 124 0.19 4.59 9.84
CA TYR A 124 -0.42 5.91 9.98
C TYR A 124 -1.54 6.13 8.97
N GLY A 125 -1.33 5.74 7.70
CA GLY A 125 -2.37 5.78 6.67
C GLY A 125 -3.61 4.97 7.03
N ILE A 126 -3.44 3.74 7.54
CA ILE A 126 -4.55 2.90 8.02
C ILE A 126 -5.29 3.58 9.19
N ASN A 127 -4.54 4.08 10.17
CA ASN A 127 -5.13 4.76 11.34
C ASN A 127 -5.94 5.98 10.94
N VAL A 128 -5.47 6.77 9.96
CA VAL A 128 -6.22 7.91 9.44
C VAL A 128 -7.51 7.46 8.75
N ILE A 129 -7.48 6.37 7.97
CA ILE A 129 -8.68 5.83 7.32
C ILE A 129 -9.71 5.36 8.37
N ILE A 130 -9.26 4.63 9.40
CA ILE A 130 -10.12 4.14 10.48
C ILE A 130 -10.66 5.33 11.30
N ALA A 131 -9.81 6.29 11.65
CA ALA A 131 -10.15 7.46 12.45
C ALA A 131 -11.00 8.49 11.70
N SER A 132 -10.99 8.52 10.37
CA SER A 132 -11.85 9.44 9.57
C SER A 132 -13.37 9.19 9.71
N ARG A 133 -13.77 8.11 10.41
CA ARG A 133 -15.15 7.94 10.94
C ARG A 133 -15.45 8.79 12.17
N SER A 134 -14.44 9.33 12.82
CA SER A 134 -14.48 10.18 14.02
C SER A 134 -14.01 11.58 13.65
N LEU A 135 -14.98 12.49 13.46
CA LEU A 135 -14.91 13.93 13.23
C LEU A 135 -13.66 14.68 13.74
N ILE A 136 -12.50 14.54 13.08
CA ILE A 136 -11.39 15.49 13.23
C ILE A 136 -10.74 15.69 11.86
N SER A 137 -11.21 16.70 11.13
CA SER A 137 -10.57 17.18 9.92
C SER A 137 -9.29 17.92 10.28
N PHE A 138 -8.20 17.19 10.47
CA PHE A 138 -6.87 17.80 10.45
C PHE A 138 -6.69 18.48 9.10
N LYS A 139 -6.42 19.80 9.11
CA LYS A 139 -6.13 20.61 7.92
C LYS A 139 -4.81 20.09 7.33
N LYS A 140 -4.90 19.04 6.52
CA LYS A 140 -3.75 18.33 5.95
C LYS A 140 -3.13 19.21 4.86
N ASN A 141 -1.87 19.58 5.03
CA ASN A 141 -1.12 20.29 3.99
C ASN A 141 -0.90 19.35 2.81
N VAL A 142 -1.67 19.54 1.73
CA VAL A 142 -1.68 18.68 0.54
C VAL A 142 -0.27 18.53 -0.06
N LYS A 143 0.51 19.62 -0.10
CA LYS A 143 1.89 19.61 -0.61
C LYS A 143 2.84 18.71 0.20
N LEU A 144 2.72 18.71 1.53
CA LEU A 144 3.56 17.87 2.39
C LEU A 144 3.19 16.39 2.24
N ASP A 145 1.90 16.08 2.09
CA ASP A 145 1.43 14.71 1.84
C ASP A 145 1.95 14.17 0.50
N THR A 146 1.86 14.98 -0.56
CA THR A 146 2.37 14.60 -1.89
C THR A 146 3.88 14.41 -1.87
N ALA A 147 4.64 15.28 -1.20
CA ALA A 147 6.09 15.14 -1.05
C ALA A 147 6.47 13.88 -0.25
N ALA A 148 5.76 13.60 0.85
CA ALA A 148 5.97 12.39 1.64
C ALA A 148 5.68 11.12 0.82
N LYS A 149 4.58 11.10 0.07
CA LYS A 149 4.23 10.00 -0.83
C LYS A 149 5.33 9.78 -1.87
N PHE A 150 5.78 10.85 -2.53
CA PHE A 150 6.84 10.79 -3.52
C PHE A 150 8.14 10.20 -2.94
N ALA A 151 8.56 10.68 -1.77
CA ALA A 151 9.73 10.16 -1.07
C ALA A 151 9.58 8.66 -0.75
N VAL A 152 8.42 8.25 -0.20
CA VAL A 152 8.12 6.84 0.09
C VAL A 152 8.22 5.97 -1.16
N ARG A 153 7.72 6.44 -2.32
CA ARG A 153 7.78 5.69 -3.59
C ARG A 153 9.21 5.49 -4.09
N ILE A 154 10.05 6.52 -4.05
CA ILE A 154 11.46 6.41 -4.44
C ILE A 154 12.21 5.45 -3.52
N ILE A 155 12.04 5.64 -2.21
CA ILE A 155 12.67 4.78 -1.19
C ILE A 155 12.24 3.33 -1.38
N SER A 156 10.96 3.09 -1.69
CA SER A 156 10.41 1.75 -1.92
C SER A 156 11.09 1.06 -3.10
N ILE A 157 11.26 1.74 -4.23
CA ILE A 157 11.98 1.20 -5.39
C ILE A 157 13.41 0.85 -4.99
N PHE A 158 14.08 1.73 -4.25
CA PHE A 158 15.46 1.51 -3.81
C PHE A 158 15.60 0.30 -2.88
N ILE A 159 14.70 0.14 -1.89
CA ILE A 159 14.67 -1.02 -0.99
C ILE A 159 14.43 -2.31 -1.79
N ILE A 160 13.45 -2.31 -2.69
CA ILE A 160 13.12 -3.49 -3.49
C ILE A 160 14.32 -3.91 -4.36
N ALA A 161 14.99 -2.95 -5.01
CA ALA A 161 16.18 -3.23 -5.80
C ALA A 161 17.32 -3.80 -4.95
N ALA A 162 17.58 -3.22 -3.77
CA ALA A 162 18.61 -3.70 -2.86
C ALA A 162 18.33 -5.12 -2.35
N VAL A 163 17.07 -5.41 -2.01
CA VAL A 163 16.64 -6.76 -1.58
C VAL A 163 16.73 -7.75 -2.74
N ALA A 164 16.28 -7.38 -3.93
CA ALA A 164 16.37 -8.24 -5.12
C ALA A 164 17.83 -8.59 -5.44
N TYR A 165 18.75 -7.62 -5.35
CA TYR A 165 20.18 -7.86 -5.51
C TYR A 165 20.71 -8.82 -4.45
N ASN A 166 20.44 -8.56 -3.16
CA ASN A 166 20.88 -9.45 -2.07
C ASN A 166 20.30 -10.85 -2.16
N LYS A 167 19.07 -11.00 -2.68
CA LYS A 167 18.37 -12.28 -2.72
C LYS A 167 18.74 -13.11 -3.94
N PHE A 168 18.83 -12.50 -5.13
CA PHE A 168 19.04 -13.22 -6.39
C PHE A 168 20.49 -13.20 -6.86
N VAL A 169 21.26 -12.15 -6.57
CA VAL A 169 22.66 -12.07 -7.01
C VAL A 169 23.58 -12.70 -5.98
N LYS A 170 23.37 -12.44 -4.68
CA LYS A 170 24.24 -12.99 -3.63
C LYS A 170 24.00 -14.47 -3.32
N ASN A 171 22.83 -15.04 -3.62
CA ASN A 171 22.58 -16.48 -3.42
C ASN A 171 22.98 -17.34 -4.64
N VAL A 172 23.27 -16.73 -5.79
CA VAL A 172 23.67 -17.44 -7.02
C VAL A 172 25.19 -17.49 -7.20
N LEU A 173 25.94 -16.64 -6.48
CA LEU A 173 27.39 -16.53 -6.50
C LEU A 173 28.01 -17.14 -5.23
#